data_AF-A0A8I3A4I5-F1
#
_entry.id   AF-A0A8I3A4I5-F1
#
_cell.length_a   1.000
_cell.length_b   1.000
_cell.length_c   1.000
_cell.angle_alpha   90.00
_cell.angle_beta   90.00
_cell.angle_gamma   90.00
#
_symmetry.space_group_name_H-M   'P 1'
#
loop_
_entity.id
_entity.type
_entity.pdbx_description
1 polymer ?
#
loop_
_entity_poly.entity_id
_entity_poly.type
_entity_poly.pdbx_seq_one_letter_code
_entity_poly.pdbx_strand_id
1 'polypeptide(L)'
;MDHHTYPHDHCFPSALRTGFGSALYFTSLNAIREHVSKSNFLGHAAPRTSHSSSLPRLSNSANLVAGAVARTFAGFVLMPLTVIKVRYESSMYSYQSILGASKDIYIANGLRGFFSGFGATAVRDAPYAGMYVLFYELLKKRMSSLVVPQQAAVGHDGKASLKMSQAGTINFTSAIFAGAACSAVSNPFDAIKTRIQLQPQAYPNMYRACRKMLAEEGVRSLFDGLTLRMSRKALSSALAWTVYEELMRRAERVWNPNMERVEV
;
A
#
# COMPACT_ATOMS: atom_id res chain seq x y z
N MET A 1 17.58 37.21 13.86
CA MET A 1 16.48 36.22 14.00
C MET A 1 15.75 36.29 12.67
N ASP A 2 16.30 35.67 11.65
CA ASP A 2 15.80 35.85 10.28
C ASP A 2 14.90 34.67 9.97
N HIS A 3 13.60 34.88 10.17
CA HIS A 3 12.55 34.05 9.60
C HIS A 3 12.55 34.24 8.08
N HIS A 4 13.44 33.53 7.38
CA HIS A 4 13.26 33.31 5.96
C HIS A 4 12.08 32.34 5.76
N THR A 5 10.96 32.92 5.36
CA THR A 5 9.78 32.26 4.82
C THR A 5 10.16 31.58 3.51
N TYR A 6 10.41 30.28 3.53
CA TYR A 6 10.59 29.48 2.31
C TYR A 6 9.25 28.84 1.91
N PRO A 7 8.91 28.73 0.61
CA PRO A 7 7.74 28.00 0.17
C PRO A 7 7.99 26.50 0.41
N HIS A 8 7.44 26.00 1.52
CA HIS A 8 7.55 24.63 1.98
C HIS A 8 6.73 23.66 1.11
N ASP A 9 7.11 23.46 -0.15
CA ASP A 9 6.47 22.48 -1.03
C ASP A 9 6.97 21.05 -0.75
N HIS A 10 7.05 20.66 0.53
CA HIS A 10 7.40 19.29 0.95
C HIS A 10 6.43 18.24 0.38
N CYS A 11 5.24 18.67 -0.05
CA CYS A 11 4.23 17.79 -0.64
C CYS A 11 4.53 17.41 -2.10
N PHE A 12 5.29 18.22 -2.85
CA PHE A 12 5.41 18.02 -4.30
C PHE A 12 6.14 16.72 -4.70
N PRO A 13 7.31 16.35 -4.12
CA PRO A 13 7.93 15.05 -4.39
C PRO A 13 7.03 13.87 -3.99
N SER A 14 6.29 14.05 -2.91
CA SER A 14 5.28 13.13 -2.41
C SER A 14 4.14 12.89 -3.41
N ALA A 15 3.61 13.97 -3.98
CA ALA A 15 2.54 13.95 -4.97
C ALA A 15 3.00 13.31 -6.28
N LEU A 16 4.17 13.70 -6.80
CA LEU A 16 4.76 13.10 -8.00
C LEU A 16 4.91 11.59 -7.84
N ARG A 17 5.53 11.13 -6.75
CA ARG A 17 5.73 9.70 -6.51
C ARG A 17 4.42 8.93 -6.45
N THR A 18 3.38 9.52 -5.86
CA THR A 18 2.09 8.85 -5.64
C THR A 18 1.25 8.82 -6.92
N GLY A 19 1.18 9.94 -7.64
CA GLY A 19 0.45 10.06 -8.90
C GLY A 19 1.06 9.20 -10.00
N PHE A 20 2.33 9.44 -10.36
CA PHE A 20 3.04 8.65 -11.37
C PHE A 20 3.11 7.17 -10.97
N GLY A 21 3.25 6.89 -9.67
CA GLY A 21 3.33 5.51 -9.21
C GLY A 21 2.07 4.70 -9.38
N SER A 22 0.91 5.32 -9.15
CA SER A 22 -0.38 4.67 -9.39
C SER A 22 -0.56 4.37 -10.88
N ALA A 23 -0.28 5.35 -11.75
CA ALA A 23 -0.39 5.19 -13.19
C ALA A 23 0.52 4.06 -13.72
N LEU A 24 1.81 4.09 -13.37
CA LEU A 24 2.76 3.05 -13.78
C LEU A 24 2.38 1.67 -13.26
N TYR A 25 1.92 1.56 -12.01
CA TYR A 25 1.50 0.28 -11.45
C TYR A 25 0.31 -0.31 -12.22
N PHE A 26 -0.76 0.46 -12.44
CA PHE A 26 -1.94 -0.04 -13.13
C PHE A 26 -1.66 -0.37 -14.59
N THR A 27 -0.88 0.45 -15.30
CA THR A 27 -0.47 0.17 -16.69
C THR A 27 0.38 -1.10 -16.77
N SER A 28 1.37 -1.24 -15.89
CA SER A 28 2.24 -2.43 -15.87
C SER A 28 1.46 -3.69 -15.50
N LEU A 29 0.57 -3.60 -14.51
CA LEU A 29 -0.27 -4.72 -14.09
C LEU A 29 -1.18 -5.18 -15.22
N ASN A 30 -1.82 -4.24 -15.93
CA ASN A 30 -2.70 -4.56 -17.05
C ASN A 30 -1.92 -5.21 -18.20
N ALA A 31 -0.76 -4.65 -18.57
CA ALA A 31 0.10 -5.21 -19.61
C ALA A 31 0.60 -6.63 -19.27
N ILE A 32 1.00 -6.86 -18.01
CA ILE A 32 1.44 -8.18 -17.55
C ILE A 32 0.28 -9.17 -17.57
N ARG A 33 -0.90 -8.79 -17.06
CA ARG A 33 -2.08 -9.66 -17.07
C ARG A 33 -2.51 -10.05 -18.48
N GLU A 34 -2.45 -9.10 -19.42
CA GLU A 34 -2.74 -9.35 -20.82
C GLU A 34 -1.71 -10.30 -21.46
N HIS A 35 -0.41 -10.09 -21.20
CA HIS A 35 0.64 -11.00 -21.66
C HIS A 35 0.46 -12.41 -21.10
N VAL A 36 0.25 -12.56 -19.79
CA VAL A 36 0.07 -13.86 -19.14
C VAL A 36 -1.22 -14.54 -19.60
N SER A 37 -2.26 -13.78 -19.97
CA SER A 37 -3.47 -14.37 -20.57
C SER A 37 -3.27 -14.86 -22.00
N LYS A 38 -2.39 -14.22 -22.77
CA LYS A 38 -2.10 -14.59 -24.17
C LYS A 38 -1.09 -15.73 -24.24
N SER A 39 -0.13 -15.76 -23.32
CA SER A 39 0.78 -16.90 -23.15
C SER A 39 0.10 -17.96 -22.28
N ASN A 40 -0.31 -19.09 -22.85
CA ASN A 40 -0.80 -20.27 -22.12
C ASN A 40 0.23 -20.90 -21.14
N PHE A 41 1.21 -20.14 -20.64
CA PHE A 41 2.37 -20.56 -19.88
C PHE A 41 2.06 -20.91 -18.41
N LEU A 42 0.94 -20.43 -17.85
CA LEU A 42 0.47 -20.79 -16.51
C LEU A 42 -1.00 -21.20 -16.57
N GLY A 43 -1.27 -22.31 -17.28
CA GLY A 43 -2.59 -22.88 -17.48
C GLY A 43 -3.40 -23.03 -16.18
N HIS A 44 -4.60 -22.47 -16.20
CA HIS A 44 -5.90 -23.06 -15.88
C HIS A 44 -6.89 -21.90 -16.03
N ALA A 45 -7.44 -21.72 -17.23
CA ALA A 45 -8.52 -20.77 -17.45
C ALA A 45 -9.69 -21.18 -16.54
N ALA A 46 -10.02 -20.32 -15.56
CA ALA A 46 -11.16 -20.56 -14.68
C ALA A 46 -12.45 -20.67 -15.54
N PRO A 47 -13.43 -21.51 -15.14
CA PRO A 47 -14.66 -21.70 -15.90
C PRO A 47 -15.34 -20.35 -16.21
N ARG A 48 -15.77 -20.18 -17.46
CA ARG A 48 -16.48 -18.99 -17.93
C ARG A 48 -17.81 -18.86 -17.19
N THR A 49 -17.86 -18.06 -16.13
CA THR A 49 -19.12 -17.58 -15.53
C THR A 49 -19.31 -16.10 -15.87
N SER A 50 -20.43 -15.81 -16.53
CA SER A 50 -20.83 -14.52 -17.10
C SER A 50 -20.88 -13.41 -16.05
N HIS A 51 -19.78 -12.69 -15.84
CA HIS A 51 -19.79 -11.41 -15.10
C HIS A 51 -18.80 -10.41 -15.72
N SER A 52 -19.23 -9.15 -15.75
CA SER A 52 -18.82 -7.96 -16.52
C SER A 52 -17.36 -7.45 -16.44
N SER A 53 -16.37 -8.28 -16.08
CA SER A 53 -14.97 -7.81 -15.98
C SER A 53 -14.19 -8.04 -17.27
N SER A 54 -13.74 -6.97 -17.93
CA SER A 54 -12.94 -6.96 -19.17
C SER A 54 -11.49 -7.45 -19.01
N LEU A 55 -11.11 -7.95 -17.84
CA LEU A 55 -9.76 -8.46 -17.55
C LEU A 55 -9.72 -10.00 -17.56
N PRO A 56 -8.65 -10.62 -18.11
CA PRO A 56 -8.49 -12.06 -18.10
C PRO A 56 -8.47 -12.67 -16.68
N ARG A 57 -9.21 -13.76 -16.46
CA ARG A 57 -9.22 -14.49 -15.18
C ARG A 57 -7.99 -15.38 -15.02
N LEU A 58 -6.96 -14.82 -14.39
CA LEU A 58 -5.78 -15.55 -13.90
C LEU A 58 -6.08 -16.26 -12.57
N SER A 59 -5.41 -17.39 -12.31
CA SER A 59 -5.39 -18.04 -10.99
C SER A 59 -4.94 -17.04 -9.90
N ASN A 60 -5.39 -17.23 -8.66
CA ASN A 60 -5.02 -16.36 -7.53
C ASN A 60 -3.50 -16.24 -7.38
N SER A 61 -2.75 -17.35 -7.54
CA SER A 61 -1.29 -17.34 -7.51
C SER A 61 -0.68 -16.54 -8.67
N ALA A 62 -1.20 -16.69 -9.89
CA ALA A 62 -0.76 -15.95 -11.06
C ALA A 62 -1.04 -14.44 -10.93
N ASN A 63 -2.19 -14.06 -10.36
CA ASN A 63 -2.50 -12.66 -10.03
C ASN A 63 -1.55 -12.09 -8.97
N LEU A 64 -1.17 -12.88 -7.96
CA LEU A 64 -0.21 -12.46 -6.94
C LEU A 64 1.18 -12.24 -7.54
N VAL A 65 1.67 -13.17 -8.36
CA VAL A 65 2.97 -13.07 -9.03
C VAL A 65 2.98 -11.89 -10.01
N ALA A 66 1.95 -11.76 -10.85
CA ALA A 66 1.80 -10.63 -11.77
C ALA A 66 1.79 -9.29 -11.02
N GLY A 67 1.06 -9.23 -9.91
CA GLY A 67 1.04 -8.05 -9.03
C GLY A 67 2.40 -7.74 -8.38
N ALA A 68 3.13 -8.76 -7.95
CA ALA A 68 4.46 -8.61 -7.37
C ALA A 68 5.48 -8.10 -8.40
N VAL A 69 5.49 -8.67 -9.60
CA VAL A 69 6.34 -8.24 -10.72
C VAL A 69 6.00 -6.81 -11.14
N ALA A 70 4.71 -6.51 -11.35
CA ALA A 70 4.24 -5.17 -11.71
C ALA A 70 4.68 -4.12 -10.68
N ARG A 71 4.53 -4.42 -9.38
CA ARG A 71 4.92 -3.50 -8.32
C ARG A 71 6.43 -3.31 -8.22
N THR A 72 7.20 -4.38 -8.40
CA THR A 72 8.67 -4.31 -8.37
C THR A 72 9.20 -3.50 -9.56
N PHE A 73 8.64 -3.70 -10.75
CA PHE A 73 8.95 -2.93 -11.95
C PHE A 73 8.60 -1.45 -11.78
N ALA A 74 7.37 -1.13 -11.36
CA ALA A 74 6.98 0.25 -11.09
C ALA A 74 7.88 0.89 -10.02
N GLY A 75 8.22 0.16 -8.96
CA GLY A 75 9.14 0.59 -7.92
C GLY A 75 10.56 0.86 -8.42
N PHE A 76 11.03 0.11 -9.41
CA PHE A 76 12.32 0.34 -10.06
C PHE A 76 12.33 1.65 -10.85
N VAL A 77 11.33 1.84 -11.71
CA VAL A 77 11.19 3.06 -12.53
C VAL A 77 11.06 4.31 -11.67
N LEU A 78 10.35 4.20 -10.55
CA LEU A 78 10.10 5.31 -9.61
C LEU A 78 11.20 5.48 -8.55
N MET A 79 12.27 4.69 -8.61
CA MET A 79 13.29 4.74 -7.58
C MET A 79 13.97 6.11 -7.46
N PRO A 80 14.33 6.81 -8.56
CA PRO A 80 14.90 8.15 -8.47
C PRO A 80 13.99 9.14 -7.71
N LEU A 81 12.69 9.16 -8.02
CA LEU A 81 11.71 9.98 -7.32
C LEU A 81 11.57 9.58 -5.85
N THR A 82 11.68 8.29 -5.54
CA THR A 82 11.61 7.78 -4.16
C THR A 82 12.80 8.25 -3.34
N VAL A 83 14.02 8.17 -3.88
CA VAL A 83 15.24 8.64 -3.18
C VAL A 83 15.21 10.15 -2.97
N ILE A 84 14.86 10.92 -4.02
CA ILE A 84 14.71 12.38 -3.94
C ILE A 84 13.70 12.74 -2.84
N LYS A 85 12.51 12.13 -2.87
CA LYS A 85 11.47 12.36 -1.85
C LYS A 85 12.01 12.10 -0.44
N VAL A 86 12.63 10.95 -0.20
CA VAL A 86 13.09 10.56 1.14
C VAL A 86 14.16 11.51 1.67
N ARG A 87 15.09 11.96 0.82
CA ARG A 87 16.08 12.95 1.24
C ARG A 87 15.50 14.35 1.43
N TYR A 88 14.56 14.76 0.57
CA TYR A 88 13.91 16.07 0.64
C TYR A 88 12.99 16.22 1.86
N GLU A 89 12.36 15.13 2.31
CA GLU A 89 11.53 15.10 3.52
C GLU A 89 12.34 14.89 4.82
N SER A 90 13.65 14.67 4.72
CA SER A 90 14.52 14.42 5.86
C SER A 90 15.09 15.71 6.44
N SER A 91 15.18 15.80 7.76
CA SER A 91 15.86 16.89 8.45
C SER A 91 17.40 16.84 8.32
N MET A 92 17.97 15.74 7.80
CA MET A 92 19.41 15.63 7.57
C MET A 92 19.92 16.42 6.37
N TYR A 93 19.01 16.87 5.49
CA TYR A 93 19.34 17.65 4.31
C TYR A 93 18.45 18.89 4.23
N SER A 94 19.05 20.06 4.00
CA SER A 94 18.31 21.31 3.82
C SER A 94 18.30 21.71 2.34
N TYR A 95 17.57 20.95 1.53
CA TYR A 95 17.44 21.24 0.10
C TYR A 95 16.40 22.33 -0.15
N GLN A 96 16.77 23.33 -0.93
CA GLN A 96 15.89 24.43 -1.35
C GLN A 96 15.07 24.09 -2.61
N SER A 97 15.50 23.08 -3.36
CA SER A 97 14.82 22.64 -4.58
C SER A 97 15.07 21.17 -4.88
N ILE A 98 14.15 20.57 -5.63
CA ILE A 98 14.27 19.18 -6.13
C ILE A 98 15.46 19.03 -7.06
N LEU A 99 15.73 20.05 -7.88
CA LEU A 99 16.92 20.09 -8.74
C LEU A 99 18.20 20.13 -7.91
N GLY A 100 18.20 20.89 -6.80
CA GLY A 100 19.29 20.90 -5.83
C GLY A 100 19.53 19.52 -5.22
N ALA A 101 18.48 18.85 -4.75
CA ALA A 101 18.56 17.50 -4.23
C ALA A 101 19.08 16.49 -5.27
N SER A 102 18.57 16.58 -6.51
CA SER A 102 18.98 15.69 -7.61
C SER A 102 20.45 15.89 -7.99
N LYS A 103 20.89 17.15 -8.10
CA LYS A 103 22.28 17.50 -8.39
C LYS A 103 23.22 16.99 -7.29
N ASP A 104 22.85 17.18 -6.03
CA ASP A 104 23.63 16.70 -4.88
C ASP A 104 23.76 15.16 -4.86
N ILE A 105 22.66 14.43 -5.08
CA ILE A 105 22.68 12.96 -5.18
C ILE A 105 23.63 12.52 -6.29
N TYR A 106 23.54 13.15 -7.46
CA TYR A 106 24.36 12.83 -8.63
C TYR A 106 25.85 13.10 -8.37
N ILE A 107 26.20 14.24 -7.77
CA ILE A 107 27.59 14.58 -7.46
C ILE A 107 28.16 13.60 -6.41
N ALA A 108 27.39 13.27 -5.37
CA ALA A 108 27.89 12.46 -4.27
C ALA A 108 28.00 10.95 -4.58
N ASN A 109 27.10 10.40 -5.41
CA ASN A 109 27.00 8.94 -5.62
C ASN A 109 26.72 8.53 -7.07
N GLY A 110 26.70 9.48 -8.01
CA GLY A 110 26.34 9.26 -9.41
C GLY A 110 24.92 8.71 -9.59
N LEU A 111 24.70 8.02 -10.71
CA LEU A 111 23.43 7.38 -11.03
C LEU A 111 23.02 6.30 -10.02
N ARG A 112 23.99 5.62 -9.40
CA ARG A 112 23.72 4.61 -8.37
C ARG A 112 23.05 5.17 -7.13
N GLY A 113 23.30 6.45 -6.80
CA GLY A 113 22.66 7.13 -5.67
C GLY A 113 21.13 7.10 -5.75
N PHE A 114 20.59 7.29 -6.96
CA PHE A 114 19.14 7.28 -7.23
C PHE A 114 18.49 5.90 -7.12
N PHE A 115 19.27 4.82 -7.07
CA PHE A 115 18.78 3.44 -6.92
C PHE A 115 19.18 2.81 -5.58
N SER A 116 19.72 3.61 -4.66
CA SER A 116 20.05 3.17 -3.31
C SER A 116 18.81 2.64 -2.58
N GLY A 117 18.93 1.46 -1.98
CA GLY A 117 17.83 0.84 -1.22
C GLY A 117 16.76 0.13 -2.07
N PHE A 118 16.99 -0.10 -3.38
CA PHE A 118 16.05 -0.85 -4.22
C PHE A 118 15.77 -2.26 -3.69
N GLY A 119 16.79 -3.01 -3.25
CA GLY A 119 16.60 -4.36 -2.71
C GLY A 119 15.62 -4.40 -1.53
N ALA A 120 15.79 -3.51 -0.55
CA ALA A 120 14.87 -3.40 0.59
C ALA A 120 13.47 -2.95 0.15
N THR A 121 13.38 -2.07 -0.84
CA THR A 121 12.10 -1.65 -1.42
C THR A 121 11.37 -2.80 -2.11
N ALA A 122 12.08 -3.60 -2.91
CA ALA A 122 11.51 -4.72 -3.65
C ALA A 122 11.00 -5.82 -2.70
N VAL A 123 11.79 -6.20 -1.69
CA VAL A 123 11.39 -7.21 -0.69
C VAL A 123 10.17 -6.75 0.11
N ARG A 124 10.07 -5.46 0.41
CA ARG A 124 8.89 -4.86 1.05
C ARG A 124 7.66 -4.89 0.14
N ASP A 125 7.83 -4.49 -1.12
CA ASP A 125 6.73 -4.20 -2.02
C ASP A 125 6.17 -5.47 -2.70
N ALA A 126 7.03 -6.35 -3.21
CA ALA A 126 6.61 -7.55 -3.95
C ALA A 126 5.54 -8.38 -3.21
N PRO A 127 5.72 -8.79 -1.94
CA PRO A 127 4.74 -9.60 -1.22
C PRO A 127 3.55 -8.81 -0.66
N TYR A 128 3.57 -7.48 -0.67
CA TYR A 128 2.64 -6.64 0.10
C TYR A 128 1.16 -6.95 -0.17
N ALA A 129 0.76 -7.06 -1.44
CA ALA A 129 -0.63 -7.37 -1.78
C ALA A 129 -1.06 -8.77 -1.30
N GLY A 130 -0.19 -9.77 -1.44
CA GLY A 130 -0.48 -11.12 -0.96
C GLY A 130 -0.62 -11.17 0.56
N MET A 131 0.29 -10.51 1.28
CA MET A 131 0.18 -10.38 2.75
C MET A 131 -1.10 -9.67 3.17
N TYR A 132 -1.49 -8.60 2.46
CA TYR A 132 -2.70 -7.86 2.78
C TYR A 132 -3.96 -8.71 2.62
N VAL A 133 -4.09 -9.41 1.48
CA VAL A 133 -5.22 -10.32 1.24
C VAL A 133 -5.25 -11.43 2.28
N LEU A 134 -4.10 -12.07 2.55
CA LEU A 134 -3.99 -13.14 3.55
C LEU A 134 -4.42 -12.67 4.94
N PHE A 135 -3.87 -11.56 5.44
CA PHE A 135 -4.25 -11.06 6.77
C PHE A 135 -5.71 -10.59 6.79
N TYR A 136 -6.18 -9.95 5.73
CA TYR A 136 -7.56 -9.52 5.62
C TYR A 136 -8.54 -10.70 5.71
N GLU A 137 -8.31 -11.76 4.93
CA GLU A 137 -9.16 -12.96 4.94
C GLU A 137 -9.14 -13.69 6.28
N LEU A 138 -7.95 -13.85 6.90
CA LEU A 138 -7.82 -14.47 8.22
C LEU A 138 -8.56 -13.67 9.30
N LEU A 139 -8.39 -12.35 9.32
CA LEU A 139 -9.04 -11.48 10.29
C LEU A 139 -10.55 -11.37 10.06
N LYS A 140 -10.99 -11.32 8.79
CA LYS A 140 -12.40 -11.33 8.44
C LYS A 140 -13.06 -12.62 8.86
N LYS A 141 -12.45 -13.78 8.56
CA LYS A 141 -12.97 -15.09 8.99
C LYS A 141 -13.09 -15.18 10.51
N ARG A 142 -12.06 -14.75 11.25
CA ARG A 142 -12.09 -14.72 12.72
C ARG A 142 -13.18 -13.80 13.27
N MET A 143 -13.34 -12.59 12.74
CA MET A 143 -14.35 -11.65 13.23
C MET A 143 -15.77 -12.06 12.84
N SER A 144 -15.97 -12.59 11.64
CA SER A 144 -17.27 -13.15 11.24
C SER A 144 -17.68 -14.33 12.14
N SER A 145 -16.74 -15.20 12.55
CA SER A 145 -17.04 -16.30 13.47
C SER A 145 -17.35 -15.85 14.91
N LEU A 146 -16.89 -14.67 15.32
CA LEU A 146 -17.16 -14.12 16.66
C LEU A 146 -18.49 -13.34 16.70
N VAL A 147 -18.90 -12.76 15.57
CA VAL A 147 -20.11 -11.92 15.47
C VAL A 147 -21.35 -12.75 15.08
N VAL A 148 -21.19 -13.89 14.41
CA VAL A 148 -22.28 -14.81 14.09
C VAL A 148 -22.23 -16.01 15.06
N PRO A 149 -23.09 -16.07 16.09
CA PRO A 149 -23.24 -17.28 16.88
C PRO A 149 -23.69 -18.44 15.98
N GLN A 150 -23.10 -19.61 16.17
CA GLN A 150 -23.37 -20.85 15.44
C GLN A 150 -24.86 -21.30 15.46
N GLN A 151 -25.73 -20.63 16.22
CA GLN A 151 -27.17 -20.90 16.32
C GLN A 151 -28.04 -20.22 15.25
N ALA A 152 -27.48 -19.37 14.37
CA ALA A 152 -28.18 -18.89 13.16
C ALA A 152 -28.04 -19.85 11.96
N ALA A 153 -27.61 -21.10 12.19
CA ALA A 153 -27.30 -22.10 11.17
C ALA A 153 -28.47 -23.06 10.83
N VAL A 154 -29.70 -22.80 11.28
CA VAL A 154 -30.88 -23.59 10.89
C VAL A 154 -31.96 -22.68 10.33
N GLY A 155 -31.69 -22.12 9.15
CA GLY A 155 -32.69 -21.58 8.23
C GLY A 155 -32.41 -22.18 6.87
N HIS A 156 -33.44 -22.69 6.20
CA HIS A 156 -33.40 -23.63 5.07
C HIS A 156 -32.64 -23.16 3.80
N ASP A 157 -32.08 -21.93 3.79
CA ASP A 157 -31.37 -21.36 2.63
C ASP A 157 -29.96 -20.82 2.98
N GLY A 158 -29.11 -21.61 3.65
CA GLY A 158 -27.63 -21.67 3.52
C GLY A 158 -26.76 -20.39 3.50
N LYS A 159 -27.30 -19.19 3.72
CA LYS A 159 -26.57 -17.92 3.71
C LYS A 159 -26.91 -17.17 4.99
N ALA A 160 -25.96 -17.11 5.92
CA ALA A 160 -26.02 -16.19 7.04
C ALA A 160 -26.10 -14.75 6.50
N SER A 161 -27.29 -14.17 6.48
CA SER A 161 -27.50 -12.79 6.03
C SER A 161 -27.12 -11.83 7.14
N LEU A 162 -25.87 -11.37 7.14
CA LEU A 162 -25.42 -10.28 8.00
C LEU A 162 -26.17 -9.01 7.62
N LYS A 163 -26.67 -8.24 8.61
CA LYS A 163 -27.18 -6.90 8.35
C LYS A 163 -26.08 -6.08 7.66
N MET A 164 -26.42 -5.30 6.64
CA MET A 164 -25.48 -4.52 5.82
C MET A 164 -24.45 -3.73 6.67
N SER A 165 -24.90 -3.14 7.79
CA SER A 165 -24.07 -2.41 8.76
C SER A 165 -23.04 -3.29 9.50
N GLN A 166 -23.41 -4.53 9.85
CA GLN A 166 -22.51 -5.50 10.50
C GLN A 166 -21.43 -6.00 9.52
N ALA A 167 -21.81 -6.27 8.27
CA ALA A 167 -20.87 -6.64 7.23
C ALA A 167 -19.86 -5.50 6.94
N GLY A 168 -20.33 -4.25 6.88
CA GLY A 168 -19.48 -3.06 6.74
C GLY A 168 -18.46 -2.94 7.87
N THR A 169 -18.92 -3.01 9.13
CA THR A 169 -18.07 -2.91 10.32
C THR A 169 -17.00 -4.02 10.37
N ILE A 170 -17.38 -5.28 10.09
CA ILE A 170 -16.42 -6.40 10.05
C ILE A 170 -15.37 -6.16 8.95
N ASN A 171 -15.80 -5.80 7.74
CA ASN A 171 -14.86 -5.55 6.65
C ASN A 171 -13.87 -4.42 6.98
N PHE A 172 -14.37 -3.33 7.57
CA PHE A 172 -13.55 -2.16 7.92
C PHE A 172 -12.53 -2.47 9.02
N THR A 173 -12.99 -3.07 10.11
CA THR A 173 -12.11 -3.46 11.21
C THR A 173 -11.06 -4.48 10.74
N SER A 174 -11.46 -5.49 9.95
CA SER A 174 -10.51 -6.45 9.36
C SER A 174 -9.48 -5.77 8.47
N ALA A 175 -9.89 -4.77 7.68
CA ALA A 175 -8.98 -4.02 6.82
C ALA A 175 -7.94 -3.21 7.61
N ILE A 176 -8.33 -2.57 8.72
CA ILE A 176 -7.42 -1.84 9.61
C ILE A 176 -6.39 -2.79 10.24
N PHE A 177 -6.86 -3.88 10.86
CA PHE A 177 -5.96 -4.84 11.52
C PHE A 177 -5.05 -5.56 10.52
N ALA A 178 -5.54 -5.87 9.31
CA ALA A 178 -4.71 -6.43 8.25
C ALA A 178 -3.63 -5.43 7.82
N GLY A 179 -4.00 -4.16 7.66
CA GLY A 179 -3.08 -3.08 7.36
C GLY A 179 -2.01 -2.90 8.44
N ALA A 180 -2.38 -3.02 9.72
CA ALA A 180 -1.47 -3.01 10.86
C ALA A 180 -0.48 -4.19 10.82
N ALA A 181 -0.99 -5.42 10.66
CA ALA A 181 -0.17 -6.63 10.56
C ALA A 181 0.82 -6.55 9.37
N CYS A 182 0.36 -6.14 8.19
CA CYS A 182 1.24 -5.89 7.05
C CYS A 182 2.30 -4.85 7.35
N SER A 183 1.94 -3.78 8.07
CA SER A 183 2.89 -2.71 8.43
C SER A 183 3.96 -3.23 9.37
N ALA A 184 3.59 -4.03 10.38
CA ALA A 184 4.53 -4.63 11.31
C ALA A 184 5.52 -5.56 10.59
N VAL A 185 5.03 -6.44 9.71
CA VAL A 185 5.90 -7.37 8.95
C VAL A 185 6.81 -6.64 7.98
N SER A 186 6.32 -5.57 7.34
CA SER A 186 7.10 -4.82 6.34
C SER A 186 7.95 -3.69 6.93
N ASN A 187 7.80 -3.36 8.22
CA ASN A 187 8.52 -2.23 8.83
C ASN A 187 10.05 -2.38 8.84
N PRO A 188 10.61 -3.57 9.16
CA PRO A 188 12.06 -3.74 9.16
C PRO A 188 12.70 -3.36 7.81
N PHE A 189 12.07 -3.77 6.71
CA PHE A 189 12.53 -3.43 5.36
C PHE A 189 12.36 -1.94 5.03
N ASP A 190 11.32 -1.29 5.55
CA ASP A 190 11.15 0.16 5.45
C ASP A 190 12.23 0.93 6.21
N ALA A 191 12.53 0.53 7.44
CA ALA A 191 13.58 1.14 8.26
C ALA A 191 14.97 0.97 7.62
N ILE A 192 15.29 -0.23 7.11
CA ILE A 192 16.54 -0.48 6.41
C ILE A 192 16.63 0.37 5.13
N LYS A 193 15.54 0.41 4.34
CA LYS A 193 15.47 1.22 3.12
C LYS A 193 15.74 2.68 3.41
N THR A 194 15.09 3.27 4.42
CA THR A 194 15.20 4.70 4.70
C THR A 194 16.63 5.07 5.11
N ARG A 195 17.30 4.26 5.93
CA ARG A 195 18.71 4.45 6.30
C ARG A 195 19.63 4.42 5.06
N ILE A 196 19.42 3.48 4.14
CA ILE A 196 20.21 3.38 2.89
C ILE A 196 19.97 4.59 1.99
N GLN A 197 18.72 5.04 1.84
CA GLN A 197 18.38 6.16 0.96
C GLN A 197 18.88 7.51 1.51
N LEU A 198 18.91 7.66 2.83
CA LEU A 198 19.44 8.83 3.51
C LEU A 198 20.96 8.84 3.51
N GLN A 199 21.61 7.73 3.88
CA GLN A 199 23.07 7.67 4.05
C GLN A 199 23.68 6.48 3.30
N PRO A 200 23.72 6.51 1.96
CA PRO A 200 24.17 5.37 1.15
C PRO A 200 25.64 5.00 1.37
N GLN A 201 26.48 5.96 1.79
CA GLN A 201 27.89 5.71 2.09
C GLN A 201 28.07 4.91 3.40
N ALA A 202 27.27 5.23 4.43
CA ALA A 202 27.29 4.49 5.69
C ALA A 202 26.56 3.14 5.58
N TYR A 203 25.60 3.04 4.66
CA TYR A 203 24.71 1.90 4.47
C TYR A 203 24.65 1.47 2.99
N PRO A 204 25.68 0.76 2.49
CA PRO A 204 25.82 0.51 1.05
C PRO A 204 24.88 -0.56 0.50
N ASN A 205 24.38 -1.49 1.34
CA ASN A 205 23.44 -2.53 0.94
C ASN A 205 22.55 -2.99 2.09
N MET A 206 21.46 -3.69 1.75
CA MET A 206 20.45 -4.16 2.69
C MET A 206 21.03 -5.01 3.83
N TYR A 207 21.93 -5.95 3.52
CA TYR A 207 22.51 -6.85 4.51
C TYR A 207 23.41 -6.09 5.49
N ARG A 208 24.35 -5.27 4.99
CA ARG A 208 25.25 -4.47 5.82
C ARG A 208 24.46 -3.45 6.66
N ALA A 209 23.40 -2.88 6.10
CA ALA A 209 22.53 -1.97 6.84
C ALA A 209 21.79 -2.69 7.97
N CYS A 210 21.17 -3.83 7.69
CA CYS A 210 20.51 -4.64 8.71
C CYS A 210 21.48 -5.05 9.84
N ARG A 211 22.65 -5.59 9.48
CA ARG A 211 23.67 -6.01 10.45
C ARG A 211 24.16 -4.83 11.31
N LYS A 212 24.41 -3.67 10.70
CA LYS A 212 24.87 -2.47 11.39
C LYS A 212 23.79 -1.91 12.34
N MET A 213 22.56 -1.78 11.87
CA MET A 213 21.42 -1.35 12.70
C MET A 213 21.21 -2.27 13.90
N LEU A 214 21.26 -3.59 13.69
CA LEU A 214 21.13 -4.56 14.78
C LEU A 214 22.30 -4.52 15.78
N ALA A 215 23.52 -4.27 15.31
CA ALA A 215 24.70 -4.21 16.16
C ALA A 215 24.79 -2.91 16.98
N GLU A 216 24.41 -1.76 16.39
CA GLU A 216 24.58 -0.44 17.01
C GLU A 216 23.33 0.04 17.75
N GLU A 217 22.13 -0.23 17.22
CA GLU A 217 20.85 0.30 17.74
C GLU A 217 19.92 -0.81 18.29
N GLY A 218 20.23 -2.08 18.00
CA GLY A 218 19.42 -3.22 18.40
C GLY A 218 18.14 -3.41 17.56
N VAL A 219 17.34 -4.41 17.93
CA VAL A 219 16.13 -4.84 17.17
C VAL A 219 15.04 -3.76 17.12
N ARG A 220 14.98 -2.88 18.13
CA ARG A 220 13.96 -1.82 18.22
C ARG A 220 14.04 -0.84 17.05
N SER A 221 15.24 -0.56 16.55
CA SER A 221 15.47 0.32 15.40
C SER A 221 14.71 -0.08 14.13
N LEU A 222 14.42 -1.39 13.95
CA LEU A 222 13.67 -1.91 12.81
C LEU A 222 12.18 -1.58 12.88
N PHE A 223 11.68 -1.19 14.06
CA PHE A 223 10.29 -0.83 14.31
C PHE A 223 10.08 0.67 14.51
N ASP A 224 11.14 1.47 14.36
CA ASP A 224 11.03 2.92 14.41
C ASP A 224 10.07 3.43 13.32
N GLY A 225 9.21 4.36 13.71
CA GLY A 225 8.18 4.92 12.84
C GLY A 225 6.99 4.00 12.55
N LEU A 226 6.94 2.77 13.09
CA LEU A 226 5.80 1.85 12.89
C LEU A 226 4.48 2.48 13.35
N THR A 227 4.46 3.10 14.54
CA THR A 227 3.27 3.77 15.07
C THR A 227 2.79 4.88 14.14
N LEU A 228 3.69 5.76 13.69
CA LEU A 228 3.36 6.83 12.74
C LEU A 228 2.79 6.27 11.42
N ARG A 229 3.36 5.17 10.93
CA ARG A 229 2.89 4.48 9.72
C ARG A 229 1.49 3.88 9.91
N MET A 230 1.23 3.25 11.05
CA MET A 230 -0.08 2.70 11.39
C MET A 230 -1.12 3.80 11.53
N SER A 231 -0.81 4.89 12.24
CA SER A 231 -1.69 6.05 12.38
C SER A 231 -2.03 6.67 11.04
N ARG A 232 -1.05 6.83 10.14
CA ARG A 232 -1.28 7.33 8.78
C ARG A 232 -2.27 6.45 8.00
N LYS A 233 -2.13 5.13 8.09
CA LYS A 233 -3.04 4.18 7.42
C LYS A 233 -4.44 4.20 8.02
N ALA A 234 -4.54 4.23 9.35
CA ALA A 234 -5.81 4.30 10.05
C ALA A 234 -6.57 5.59 9.69
N LEU A 235 -5.89 6.75 9.74
CA LEU A 235 -6.46 8.04 9.36
C LEU A 235 -6.89 8.06 7.89
N SER A 236 -6.05 7.57 6.98
CA SER A 236 -6.40 7.46 5.56
C SER A 236 -7.62 6.57 5.33
N SER A 237 -7.76 5.49 6.10
CA SER A 237 -8.89 4.57 5.97
C SER A 237 -10.18 5.18 6.54
N ALA A 238 -10.08 5.87 7.68
CA ALA A 238 -11.18 6.59 8.29
C ALA A 238 -11.74 7.67 7.33
N LEU A 239 -10.86 8.48 6.74
CA LEU A 239 -11.25 9.50 5.76
C LEU A 239 -11.94 8.88 4.54
N ALA A 240 -11.37 7.81 3.98
CA ALA A 240 -11.98 7.13 2.84
C ALA A 240 -13.39 6.59 3.16
N TRP A 241 -13.57 6.05 4.36
CA TRP A 241 -14.86 5.55 4.82
C TRP A 241 -15.89 6.66 5.02
N THR A 242 -15.51 7.74 5.71
CA THR A 242 -16.41 8.89 5.94
C THR A 242 -16.87 9.49 4.61
N VAL A 243 -15.97 9.61 3.63
CA VAL A 243 -16.32 10.09 2.30
C VAL A 243 -17.24 9.11 1.58
N TYR A 244 -16.96 7.81 1.64
CA TYR A 244 -17.81 6.78 1.04
C TYR A 244 -19.24 6.82 1.61
N GLU A 245 -19.39 6.86 2.94
CA GLU A 245 -20.71 6.93 3.58
C GLU A 245 -21.50 8.17 3.18
N GLU A 246 -20.84 9.33 3.12
CA GLU A 246 -21.49 10.57 2.72
C GLU A 246 -21.91 10.56 1.26
N LEU A 247 -21.08 10.00 0.37
CA LEU A 247 -21.42 9.85 -1.04
C LEU A 247 -22.59 8.89 -1.25
N MET A 248 -22.58 7.74 -0.57
CA MET A 248 -23.68 6.78 -0.63
C MET A 248 -24.97 7.37 -0.09
N ARG A 249 -24.93 8.04 1.06
CA ARG A 249 -26.11 8.73 1.65
C ARG A 249 -26.67 9.81 0.72
N ARG A 250 -25.82 10.52 -0.02
CA ARG A 250 -26.26 11.50 -1.03
C ARG A 250 -26.87 10.81 -2.24
N ALA A 251 -26.23 9.75 -2.74
CA ALA A 251 -26.75 8.98 -3.87
C ALA A 251 -28.12 8.38 -3.57
N GLU A 252 -28.31 7.84 -2.36
CA GLU A 252 -29.60 7.30 -1.90
C GLU A 252 -30.69 8.38 -1.84
N ARG A 253 -30.38 9.58 -1.33
CA ARG A 253 -31.31 10.72 -1.32
C ARG A 253 -31.70 11.19 -2.72
N VAL A 254 -30.76 11.23 -3.65
CA VAL A 254 -31.01 11.64 -5.04
C VAL A 254 -31.82 10.58 -5.80
N TRP A 255 -31.54 9.30 -5.56
CA TRP A 255 -32.18 8.19 -6.25
C TRP A 255 -33.56 7.83 -5.68
N ASN A 256 -33.82 8.08 -4.38
CA ASN A 256 -35.09 7.74 -3.75
C ASN A 256 -35.71 8.94 -3.00
N PRO A 257 -36.21 9.97 -3.71
CA PRO A 257 -36.78 11.18 -3.10
C PRO A 257 -38.10 10.96 -2.33
N ASN A 258 -38.67 9.75 -2.33
CA ASN A 258 -39.97 9.45 -1.70
C ASN A 258 -39.89 8.69 -0.36
N MET A 259 -38.69 8.38 0.16
CA MET A 259 -38.56 7.59 1.40
C MET A 259 -38.88 8.38 2.69
N GLU A 260 -38.85 9.71 2.66
CA GLU A 260 -39.18 10.56 3.83
C GLU A 260 -40.69 10.80 4.03
N ARG A 261 -41.56 10.35 3.12
CA ARG A 261 -43.02 10.60 3.21
C ARG A 261 -43.83 9.52 3.95
N VAL A 262 -43.18 8.49 4.49
CA VAL A 262 -43.86 7.34 5.13
C VAL A 262 -43.66 7.29 6.65
N GLU A 263 -42.90 8.23 7.22
CA GLU A 263 -42.80 8.41 8.68
C GLU A 263 -43.41 9.76 9.10
N VAL A 264 -44.75 9.87 9.01
CA VAL A 264 -45.56 10.84 9.76
C VAL A 264 -46.80 10.14 10.28
#